data_AF-A0AA88XLP8-F1
#
_entry.id   AF-A0AA88XLP8-F1
#
_cell.length_a   1.000
_cell.length_b   1.000
_cell.length_c   1.000
_cell.angle_alpha   90.00
_cell.angle_beta   90.00
_cell.angle_gamma   90.00
#
_symmetry.space_group_name_H-M   'P 1'
#
loop_
_entity.id
_entity.type
_entity.pdbx_description
1 polymer ?
#
loop_
_entity_poly.entity_id
_entity_poly.type
_entity_poly.pdbx_seq_one_letter_code
_entity_poly.pdbx_strand_id
1 'polypeptide(L)'
;MHERELQFELEKLKLEKGAKENPVPSPVKSEFDAAKNIRLVPKFKEKSVDKYFPHFEKIAANLKWPRDFWPTLLQSVLIGKAAEVYSALSIAESSDYDKVKDTILRAYQLVPEAYRQKFRK
;
A
#
# COMPACT_ATOMS: atom_id res chain seq x y z
N MET A 1 -33.84 43.22 -0.02
CA MET A 1 -34.37 41.84 -0.12
C MET A 1 -33.52 40.93 -1.03
N HIS A 2 -32.51 41.42 -1.77
CA HIS A 2 -31.66 40.58 -2.65
C HIS A 2 -30.25 40.26 -2.10
N GLU A 3 -29.79 40.93 -1.03
CA GLU A 3 -28.46 40.67 -0.45
C GLU A 3 -28.42 39.39 0.40
N ARG A 4 -29.56 38.95 0.93
CA ARG A 4 -29.64 37.74 1.76
C ARG A 4 -29.58 36.44 0.94
N GLU A 5 -30.01 36.50 -0.31
CA GLU A 5 -29.95 35.35 -1.24
C GLU A 5 -28.54 35.16 -1.78
N LEU A 6 -27.81 36.25 -2.07
CA LEU A 6 -26.40 36.18 -2.47
C LEU A 6 -25.51 35.52 -1.39
N GLN A 7 -25.77 35.82 -0.11
CA GLN A 7 -25.06 35.21 1.02
C GLN A 7 -25.29 33.70 1.08
N PHE A 8 -26.53 33.26 0.85
CA PHE A 8 -26.89 31.84 0.89
C PHE A 8 -26.29 31.06 -0.28
N GLU A 9 -26.25 31.66 -1.47
CA GLU A 9 -25.64 31.09 -2.68
C GLU A 9 -24.11 30.96 -2.52
N LEU A 10 -23.44 31.96 -1.95
CA LEU A 10 -22.00 31.93 -1.64
C LEU A 10 -21.63 30.84 -0.63
N GLU A 11 -22.47 30.65 0.40
CA GLU A 11 -22.24 29.63 1.43
C GLU A 11 -22.44 28.21 0.85
N LYS A 12 -23.46 28.04 -0.01
CA LYS A 12 -23.73 26.78 -0.71
C LYS A 12 -22.61 26.40 -1.68
N LEU A 13 -22.03 27.37 -2.39
CA LEU A 13 -20.90 27.14 -3.29
C LEU A 13 -19.60 26.77 -2.53
N LYS A 14 -19.44 27.26 -1.30
CA LYS A 14 -18.27 26.97 -0.45
C LYS A 14 -18.31 25.56 0.14
N LEU A 15 -19.50 25.00 0.34
CA LEU A 15 -19.68 23.65 0.86
C LEU A 15 -19.54 22.56 -0.23
N GLU A 16 -19.79 22.89 -1.51
CA GLU A 16 -19.62 21.95 -2.62
C GLU A 16 -18.17 21.82 -3.12
N LYS A 17 -17.30 22.82 -2.87
CA LYS A 17 -15.85 22.73 -3.12
C LYS A 17 -15.03 22.23 -1.91
N GLY A 18 -15.67 21.45 -1.04
CA GLY A 18 -15.03 20.75 0.06
C GLY A 18 -14.51 19.37 -0.33
N ALA A 19 -13.48 19.31 -1.17
CA ALA A 19 -12.62 18.12 -1.23
C ALA A 19 -11.25 18.46 -1.83
N LYS A 20 -10.22 18.43 -0.96
CA LYS A 20 -8.77 18.34 -1.25
C LYS A 20 -8.14 19.69 -1.66
N GLU A 21 -7.12 20.25 -1.02
CA GLU A 21 -6.15 19.86 0.00
C GLU A 21 -5.58 21.16 0.61
N ASN A 22 -5.46 21.24 1.93
CA ASN A 22 -4.44 22.05 2.61
C ASN A 22 -4.37 21.56 4.06
N PRO A 23 -3.41 20.70 4.43
CA PRO A 23 -3.26 20.31 5.82
C PRO A 23 -2.63 21.46 6.61
N VAL A 24 -3.33 21.85 7.67
CA VAL A 24 -2.79 22.51 8.85
C VAL A 24 -1.43 21.90 9.23
N PRO A 25 -0.38 22.69 9.54
CA PRO A 25 0.84 22.14 10.11
C PRO A 25 0.55 21.72 11.56
N SER A 26 -0.07 20.55 11.69
CA SER A 26 -0.14 19.77 12.92
C SER A 26 1.30 19.43 13.32
N PRO A 27 1.64 19.35 14.63
CA PRO A 27 2.99 19.05 15.07
C PRO A 27 3.42 17.73 14.40
N VAL A 28 4.43 17.86 13.55
CA VAL A 28 5.02 16.85 12.67
C VAL A 28 5.13 15.48 13.36
N LYS A 29 4.06 14.68 13.29
CA LYS A 29 4.23 13.22 13.26
C LYS A 29 5.02 13.01 11.99
N SER A 30 6.29 12.64 12.09
CA SER A 30 7.14 12.35 10.93
C SER A 30 6.34 11.56 9.93
N GLU A 31 5.85 12.24 8.90
CA GLU A 31 4.90 11.69 7.97
C GLU A 31 5.69 10.66 7.21
N PHE A 32 5.41 9.38 7.48
CA PHE A 32 6.18 8.31 6.89
C PHE A 32 5.96 8.36 5.37
N ASP A 33 6.95 8.93 4.66
CA ASP A 33 6.92 9.08 3.21
C ASP A 33 7.04 7.70 2.56
N ALA A 34 5.94 6.96 2.47
CA ALA A 34 5.93 5.64 1.82
C ALA A 34 6.53 5.72 0.41
N ALA A 35 6.21 6.77 -0.35
CA ALA A 35 6.75 7.01 -1.69
C ALA A 35 8.29 7.08 -1.76
N LYS A 36 8.94 7.70 -0.77
CA LYS A 36 10.41 7.77 -0.69
C LYS A 36 10.99 6.42 -0.26
N ASN A 37 10.32 5.74 0.67
CA ASN A 37 10.75 4.46 1.22
C ASN A 37 10.57 3.30 0.24
N ILE A 38 9.63 3.36 -0.71
CA ILE A 38 9.46 2.36 -1.79
C ILE A 38 10.79 2.08 -2.52
N ARG A 39 11.64 3.10 -2.70
CA ARG A 39 12.95 2.95 -3.36
C ARG A 39 13.93 2.08 -2.56
N LEU A 40 13.75 1.99 -1.24
CA LEU A 40 14.54 1.18 -0.32
C LEU A 40 13.95 -0.23 -0.15
N VAL A 41 12.71 -0.45 -0.63
CA VAL A 41 12.08 -1.76 -0.58
C VAL A 41 12.81 -2.68 -1.56
N PRO A 42 13.29 -3.85 -1.12
CA PRO A 42 13.95 -4.80 -2.00
C PRO A 42 12.97 -5.25 -3.08
N LYS A 43 13.48 -5.43 -4.30
CA LYS A 43 12.65 -5.93 -5.42
C LYS A 43 12.07 -7.30 -5.07
N PHE A 44 10.78 -7.47 -5.30
CA PHE A 44 10.12 -8.75 -5.11
C PHE A 44 10.70 -9.81 -6.07
N LYS A 45 10.95 -11.00 -5.54
CA LYS A 45 11.47 -12.14 -6.31
C LYS A 45 10.56 -13.34 -6.10
N GLU A 46 9.80 -13.67 -7.14
CA GLU A 46 8.87 -14.80 -7.17
C GLU A 46 9.54 -16.15 -6.82
N LYS A 47 10.82 -16.31 -7.19
CA LYS A 47 11.61 -17.52 -6.89
C LYS A 47 11.96 -17.71 -5.41
N SER A 48 11.85 -16.65 -4.61
CA SER A 48 12.29 -16.65 -3.21
C SER A 48 11.31 -15.86 -2.34
N VAL A 49 10.02 -16.03 -2.60
CA VAL A 49 8.95 -15.37 -1.86
C VAL A 49 9.01 -15.69 -0.36
N ASP A 50 9.41 -16.92 -0.01
CA ASP A 50 9.63 -17.39 1.36
C ASP A 50 10.72 -16.61 2.08
N LYS A 51 11.79 -16.22 1.36
CA LYS A 51 12.90 -15.43 1.91
C LYS A 51 12.68 -13.93 1.80
N TYR A 52 11.75 -13.52 0.94
CA TYR A 52 11.48 -12.11 0.67
C TYR A 52 10.85 -11.42 1.87
N PHE A 53 9.78 -11.98 2.44
CA PHE A 53 9.10 -11.40 3.60
C PHE A 53 10.03 -11.16 4.80
N PRO A 54 10.81 -12.16 5.29
CA PRO A 54 11.73 -11.90 6.41
C PRO A 54 12.84 -10.89 6.06
N HIS A 55 13.21 -10.77 4.78
CA HIS A 55 14.15 -9.75 4.34
C HIS A 55 13.51 -8.34 4.37
N PHE A 56 12.28 -8.21 3.89
CA PHE A 56 11.48 -7.00 3.98
C PHE A 56 11.26 -6.59 5.44
N GLU A 57 10.86 -7.52 6.31
CA GLU A 57 10.61 -7.28 7.74
C GLU A 57 11.86 -6.74 8.44
N LYS A 58 13.05 -7.25 8.11
CA LYS A 58 14.32 -6.74 8.64
C LYS A 58 14.60 -5.30 8.20
N ILE A 59 14.39 -4.99 6.92
CA ILE A 59 14.60 -3.64 6.39
C ILE A 59 13.59 -2.66 7.02
N ALA A 60 12.32 -3.07 7.06
CA ALA A 60 11.25 -2.30 7.66
C ALA A 60 11.50 -2.04 9.15
N ALA A 61 11.95 -3.05 9.91
CA ALA A 61 12.31 -2.89 11.31
C ALA A 61 13.54 -1.97 11.50
N ASN A 62 14.55 -2.09 10.64
CA ASN A 62 15.76 -1.28 10.69
C ASN A 62 15.47 0.20 10.38
N LEU A 63 14.60 0.46 9.41
CA LEU A 63 14.16 1.80 9.01
C LEU A 63 12.96 2.31 9.82
N LYS A 64 12.52 1.54 10.83
CA LYS A 64 11.38 1.86 11.72
C LYS A 64 10.10 2.19 10.95
N TRP A 65 9.82 1.44 9.88
CA TRP A 65 8.63 1.62 9.07
C TRP A 65 7.37 1.24 9.85
N PRO A 66 6.34 2.11 9.89
CA PRO A 66 5.05 1.80 10.48
C PRO A 66 4.37 0.63 9.75
N ARG A 67 3.86 -0.34 10.51
CA ARG A 67 3.22 -1.55 9.95
C ARG A 67 2.02 -1.25 9.07
N ASP A 68 1.28 -0.17 9.34
CA ASP A 68 0.19 0.33 8.48
C ASP A 68 0.59 0.53 7.01
N PHE A 69 1.86 0.90 6.77
CA PHE A 69 2.33 1.16 5.42
C PHE A 69 3.01 -0.04 4.76
N TRP A 70 3.24 -1.13 5.50
CA TRP A 70 3.88 -2.32 4.94
C TRP A 70 3.11 -2.93 3.77
N PRO A 71 1.77 -3.04 3.80
CA PRO A 71 1.00 -3.53 2.65
C PRO A 71 1.14 -2.61 1.44
N THR A 72 1.09 -1.29 1.64
CA THR A 72 1.28 -0.28 0.57
C THR A 72 2.67 -0.38 -0.06
N LEU A 73 3.72 -0.53 0.76
CA LEU A 73 5.09 -0.73 0.29
C LEU A 73 5.22 -2.05 -0.48
N LEU A 74 4.61 -3.12 0.02
CA LEU A 74 4.56 -4.40 -0.67
C LEU A 74 3.88 -4.27 -2.03
N GLN A 75 2.65 -3.73 -2.08
CA GLN A 75 1.91 -3.56 -3.33
C GLN A 75 2.76 -2.93 -4.44
N SER A 76 3.59 -1.93 -4.10
CA SER A 76 4.45 -1.25 -5.08
C SER A 76 5.59 -2.11 -5.65
N VAL A 77 6.02 -3.15 -4.94
CA VAL A 77 7.12 -4.03 -5.36
C VAL A 77 6.64 -5.41 -5.80
N LEU A 78 5.42 -5.80 -5.42
CA LEU A 78 4.78 -7.02 -5.90
C LEU A 78 4.62 -6.95 -7.42
N ILE A 79 4.91 -8.06 -8.09
CA ILE A 79 4.81 -8.21 -9.54
C ILE A 79 4.19 -9.56 -9.87
N GLY A 80 3.69 -9.69 -11.11
CA GLY A 80 3.17 -10.96 -11.62
C GLY A 80 2.08 -11.52 -10.73
N LYS A 81 2.25 -12.77 -10.28
CA LYS A 81 1.21 -13.48 -9.53
C LYS A 81 0.93 -12.85 -8.17
N ALA A 82 1.94 -12.31 -7.48
CA ALA A 82 1.75 -11.69 -6.18
C ALA A 82 0.90 -10.43 -6.27
N ALA A 83 1.08 -9.64 -7.32
CA ALA A 83 0.28 -8.45 -7.56
C ALA A 83 -1.18 -8.80 -7.87
N GLU A 84 -1.42 -9.86 -8.66
CA GLU A 84 -2.78 -10.37 -8.90
C GLU A 84 -3.46 -10.82 -7.60
N VAL A 85 -2.74 -11.58 -6.77
CA VAL A 85 -3.26 -12.08 -5.48
C VAL A 85 -3.59 -10.91 -4.57
N TYR A 86 -2.69 -9.93 -4.45
CA TYR A 86 -2.92 -8.73 -3.67
C TYR A 86 -4.13 -7.93 -4.18
N SER A 87 -4.28 -7.78 -5.50
CA SER A 87 -5.44 -7.09 -6.08
C SER A 87 -6.75 -7.84 -5.90
N ALA A 88 -6.71 -9.16 -5.71
CA ALA A 88 -7.88 -9.98 -5.43
C ALA A 88 -8.31 -9.94 -3.95
N LEU A 89 -7.45 -9.44 -3.05
CA LEU A 89 -7.79 -9.23 -1.65
C LEU A 89 -8.78 -8.08 -1.47
N SER A 90 -9.67 -8.22 -0.50
CA SER A 90 -10.54 -7.11 -0.09
C SER A 90 -9.75 -5.99 0.61
N ILE A 91 -10.30 -4.78 0.67
CA ILE A 91 -9.65 -3.62 1.31
C ILE A 91 -9.22 -3.91 2.76
N ALA A 92 -10.05 -4.64 3.50
CA ALA A 92 -9.71 -5.07 4.86
C ALA A 92 -8.47 -5.98 4.87
N GLU A 93 -8.44 -7.00 4.02
CA GLU A 93 -7.32 -7.93 3.97
C GLU A 93 -6.05 -7.32 3.39
N SER A 94 -6.16 -6.42 2.40
CA SER A 94 -5.01 -5.73 1.81
C SER A 94 -4.43 -4.66 2.73
N SER A 95 -5.16 -4.23 3.77
CA SER A 95 -4.64 -3.36 4.82
C SER A 95 -3.92 -4.14 5.94
N ASP A 96 -4.13 -5.45 6.01
CA ASP A 96 -3.50 -6.34 6.99
C ASP A 96 -2.27 -7.03 6.40
N TYR A 97 -1.07 -6.61 6.83
CA TYR A 97 0.19 -7.19 6.36
C TYR A 97 0.27 -8.72 6.54
N ASP A 98 -0.19 -9.23 7.69
CA ASP A 98 -0.12 -10.66 8.00
C ASP A 98 -0.99 -11.48 7.04
N LYS A 99 -2.18 -10.98 6.73
CA LYS A 99 -3.10 -11.55 5.74
C LYS A 99 -2.52 -11.51 4.33
N VAL A 100 -1.97 -10.37 3.93
CA VAL A 100 -1.28 -10.22 2.64
C VAL A 100 -0.15 -11.23 2.51
N LYS A 101 0.70 -11.34 3.53
CA LYS A 101 1.82 -12.26 3.58
C LYS A 101 1.36 -13.71 3.46
N ASP A 102 0.42 -14.15 4.28
CA ASP A 102 -0.10 -15.53 4.25
C ASP A 102 -0.75 -15.84 2.89
N THR A 103 -1.57 -14.94 2.36
CA THR A 103 -2.26 -15.14 1.08
C THR A 103 -1.27 -15.26 -0.08
N ILE A 104 -0.27 -14.37 -0.15
CA ILE A 104 0.77 -14.44 -1.17
C ILE A 104 1.56 -15.74 -1.01
N LEU A 105 2.01 -16.08 0.20
CA LEU A 105 2.75 -17.33 0.43
C LEU A 105 1.94 -18.56 -0.01
N ARG A 106 0.66 -18.64 0.38
CA ARG A 106 -0.25 -19.71 -0.03
C ARG A 106 -0.43 -19.75 -1.54
N ALA A 107 -0.65 -18.62 -2.19
CA ALA A 107 -0.79 -18.57 -3.64
C ALA A 107 0.46 -19.12 -4.34
N TYR A 108 1.67 -18.79 -3.86
CA TYR A 108 2.92 -19.30 -4.42
C TYR A 108 3.25 -20.74 -4.03
N GLN A 109 2.69 -21.26 -2.93
CA GLN A 109 2.76 -22.69 -2.57
C GLN A 109 1.79 -23.53 -3.40
N LEU A 110 0.60 -23.00 -3.68
CA LEU A 110 -0.47 -23.69 -4.41
C LEU A 110 -0.28 -23.64 -5.92
N VAL A 111 0.48 -22.67 -6.45
CA VAL A 111 0.82 -22.67 -7.88
C VAL A 111 1.74 -23.87 -8.12
N PRO A 112 1.31 -24.86 -8.92
CA PRO A 112 2.07 -26.07 -9.16
C PRO A 112 3.46 -25.74 -9.70
N GLU A 113 4.43 -26.53 -9.26
CA GLU A 113 5.87 -26.45 -9.52
C GLU A 113 6.24 -26.27 -11.01
N ALA A 114 5.31 -26.56 -11.93
CA ALA A 114 5.38 -26.26 -13.36
C ALA A 114 5.63 -24.77 -13.67
N TYR A 115 5.14 -23.82 -12.85
CA TYR A 115 5.44 -22.39 -13.03
C TYR A 115 6.84 -22.02 -12.53
N ARG A 116 7.32 -22.66 -11.44
CA ARG A 116 8.70 -22.50 -10.94
C ARG A 116 9.74 -22.90 -11.99
N GLN A 117 9.41 -23.87 -12.83
CA GLN A 117 10.32 -24.39 -13.86
C GLN A 117 10.50 -23.42 -15.03
N LYS A 118 9.47 -22.65 -15.42
CA LYS A 118 9.54 -21.72 -16.56
C LYS A 118 10.40 -20.48 -16.31
N PHE A 119 10.54 -20.07 -15.06
CA PHE A 119 11.38 -18.91 -14.71
C PHE A 119 12.80 -19.30 -14.30
N ARG A 120 13.17 -20.59 -14.33
CA ARG A 120 14.50 -21.08 -13.87
C ARG A 120 15.60 -21.04 -14.94
N LYS A 121 15.42 -20.30 -16.03
CA LYS A 121 16.51 -19.94 -16.94
C LYS A 121 17.12 -18.60 -16.57
#